data_AF-A0A9E4BS77-F1
#
_entry.id   AF-A0A9E4BS77-F1
#
_cell.length_a   1.000
_cell.length_b   1.000
_cell.length_c   1.000
_cell.angle_alpha   90.00
_cell.angle_beta   90.00
_cell.angle_gamma   90.00
#
_symmetry.space_group_name_H-M   'P 1'
#
loop_
_entity.id
_entity.type
_entity.pdbx_description
1 polymer ?
#
loop_
_entity_poly.entity_id
_entity_poly.type
_entity_poly.pdbx_seq_one_letter_code
_entity_poly.pdbx_strand_id
1 'polypeptide(L)'
;MKSFSERDVRRHYNLLQHSPELGLTHLKATDGDHVIGIGLFDNQADFVSECRRYNGLGTLYVGVNPRSSHLMEDYGGLRNRMRTLFRDVVTEGDIDFVTGMAVGDPDQLAQPPRKFMRDASVLADGEVFFPLDKAMQVSPESLPNVRRRLGVWLYGEVNSGGVDLMQFVRVAGTAAPDDGWFRRRTMFRRFRPYIMDGISAEIEDLNREPRT
;
A
#
# COMPACT_ATOMS: atom_id res chain seq x y z
N MET A 1 21.10 -18.59 6.62
CA MET A 1 19.71 -18.39 6.15
C MET A 1 19.36 -16.92 6.33
N LYS A 2 19.11 -16.18 5.25
CA LYS A 2 18.99 -14.71 5.28
C LYS A 2 17.56 -14.31 5.63
N SER A 3 17.35 -13.63 6.75
CA SER A 3 16.10 -12.96 7.15
C SER A 3 15.64 -11.87 6.17
N PHE A 4 16.39 -11.67 5.09
CA PHE A 4 16.17 -10.67 4.05
C PHE A 4 16.17 -11.32 2.66
N SER A 5 15.21 -10.92 1.82
CA SER A 5 15.06 -11.35 0.42
C SER A 5 14.93 -10.11 -0.48
N GLU A 6 16.04 -9.68 -1.07
CA GLU A 6 16.03 -8.53 -1.98
C GLU A 6 15.02 -8.68 -3.12
N ARG A 7 14.93 -9.89 -3.69
CA ARG A 7 13.99 -10.19 -4.76
C ARG A 7 12.54 -9.92 -4.35
N ASP A 8 12.16 -10.32 -3.14
CA ASP A 8 10.77 -10.17 -2.70
C ASP A 8 10.47 -8.72 -2.28
N VAL A 9 11.45 -7.99 -1.74
CA VAL A 9 11.34 -6.54 -1.48
C VAL A 9 11.15 -5.76 -2.80
N ARG A 10 11.92 -6.08 -3.84
CA ARG A 10 11.76 -5.49 -5.18
C ARG A 10 10.39 -5.79 -5.79
N ARG A 11 9.91 -7.03 -5.65
CA ARG A 11 8.57 -7.43 -6.07
C ARG A 11 7.49 -6.65 -5.33
N HIS A 12 7.66 -6.43 -4.03
CA HIS A 12 6.72 -5.65 -3.24
C HIS A 12 6.70 -4.18 -3.67
N TYR A 13 7.86 -3.57 -3.90
CA TYR A 13 7.94 -2.20 -4.43
C TYR A 13 7.21 -2.07 -5.79
N ASN A 14 7.45 -3.01 -6.70
CA ASN A 14 6.79 -3.01 -8.02
C ASN A 14 5.27 -3.22 -7.92
N LEU A 15 4.80 -3.99 -6.93
CA LEU A 15 3.38 -4.25 -6.71
C LEU A 15 2.58 -2.98 -6.40
N LEU A 16 3.21 -2.00 -5.73
CA LEU A 16 2.59 -0.73 -5.33
C LEU A 16 2.31 0.21 -6.51
N GLN A 17 3.02 0.02 -7.63
CA GLN A 17 2.91 0.83 -8.85
C GLN A 17 3.11 2.33 -8.61
N HIS A 18 3.92 2.68 -7.62
CA HIS A 18 4.34 4.05 -7.42
C HIS A 18 5.33 4.42 -8.52
N SER A 19 5.11 5.57 -9.15
CA SER A 19 6.05 6.18 -10.08
C SER A 19 6.36 7.61 -9.60
N PRO A 20 7.50 8.20 -10.02
CA PRO A 20 7.85 9.57 -9.63
C PRO A 20 6.76 10.61 -9.96
N GLU A 21 5.95 10.35 -10.99
CA GLU A 21 4.83 11.20 -11.39
C GLU A 21 3.60 11.07 -10.47
N LEU A 22 3.45 9.92 -9.80
CA LEU A 22 2.34 9.65 -8.86
C LEU A 22 2.71 10.00 -7.42
N GLY A 23 4.00 10.00 -7.08
CA GLY A 23 4.50 10.43 -5.77
C GLY A 23 5.50 9.45 -5.16
N LEU A 24 5.54 9.44 -3.83
CA LEU A 24 6.60 8.83 -3.03
C LEU A 24 6.10 7.59 -2.30
N THR A 25 6.90 6.54 -2.30
CA THR A 25 6.66 5.34 -1.50
C THR A 25 7.02 5.61 -0.05
N HIS A 26 6.05 5.57 0.86
CA HIS A 26 6.32 5.72 2.29
C HIS A 26 6.71 4.38 2.91
N LEU A 27 7.94 4.29 3.43
CA LEU A 27 8.42 3.16 4.23
C LEU A 27 8.49 3.56 5.70
N LYS A 28 7.90 2.73 6.57
CA LYS A 28 7.82 2.90 8.01
C LYS A 28 8.38 1.67 8.71
N ALA A 29 9.24 1.87 9.71
CA ALA A 29 9.71 0.83 10.62
C ALA A 29 9.07 1.05 11.99
N THR A 30 8.53 -0.01 12.58
CA THR A 30 7.97 0.02 13.94
C THR A 30 8.57 -1.07 14.83
N ASP A 31 8.67 -0.78 16.12
CA ASP A 31 8.96 -1.74 17.18
C ASP A 31 7.79 -1.70 18.18
N GLY A 32 6.93 -2.73 18.14
CA GLY A 32 5.59 -2.66 18.71
C GLY A 32 4.80 -1.47 18.15
N ASP A 33 4.28 -0.64 19.06
CA ASP A 33 3.52 0.57 18.72
C ASP A 33 4.41 1.80 18.45
N HIS A 34 5.74 1.68 18.58
CA HIS A 34 6.66 2.79 18.41
C HIS A 34 7.19 2.87 16.99
N VAL A 35 7.06 4.05 16.37
CA VAL A 35 7.73 4.36 15.10
C VAL A 35 9.21 4.59 15.37
N ILE A 36 10.09 3.83 14.71
CA ILE A 36 11.55 3.92 14.87
C ILE A 36 12.25 4.47 13.62
N GLY A 37 11.54 4.54 12.49
CA GLY A 37 12.05 5.17 11.28
C GLY A 37 10.99 5.36 10.21
N ILE A 38 11.10 6.47 9.47
CA ILE A 38 10.27 6.79 8.30
C ILE A 38 11.17 7.29 7.18
N GLY A 39 10.88 6.90 5.94
CA GLY A 39 11.47 7.47 4.73
C GLY A 39 10.48 7.53 3.56
N LEU A 40 10.74 8.43 2.61
CA LEU A 40 9.90 8.67 1.44
C LEU A 40 10.74 8.42 0.18
N PHE A 41 10.31 7.47 -0.65
CA PHE A 41 11.16 6.91 -1.71
C PHE A 41 10.58 7.11 -3.10
N ASP A 42 11.38 7.72 -4.00
CA ASP A 42 11.07 7.85 -5.42
C ASP A 42 11.81 6.81 -6.29
N ASN A 43 12.65 5.96 -5.68
CA ASN A 43 13.36 4.91 -6.40
C ASN A 43 13.46 3.59 -5.61
N GLN A 44 13.48 2.49 -6.36
CA GLN A 44 13.52 1.14 -5.80
C GLN A 44 14.86 0.82 -5.11
N ALA A 45 15.99 1.34 -5.62
CA ALA A 45 17.30 0.95 -5.13
C ALA A 45 17.51 1.39 -3.68
N ASP A 46 17.15 2.63 -3.37
CA ASP A 46 17.23 3.18 -2.02
C ASP A 46 16.18 2.57 -1.10
N PHE A 47 14.96 2.32 -1.60
CA PHE A 47 13.92 1.60 -0.86
C PHE A 47 14.42 0.22 -0.39
N VAL A 48 15.03 -0.55 -1.31
CA VAL A 48 15.60 -1.87 -1.00
C VAL A 48 16.76 -1.76 -0.01
N SER A 49 17.62 -0.76 -0.19
CA SER A 49 18.76 -0.51 0.69
C SER A 49 18.31 -0.21 2.12
N GLU A 50 17.30 0.64 2.29
CA GLU A 50 16.79 1.01 3.60
C GLU A 50 15.96 -0.11 4.24
N CYS A 51 15.20 -0.88 3.46
CA CYS A 51 14.60 -2.13 3.93
C CYS A 51 15.66 -3.07 4.50
N ARG A 52 16.81 -3.23 3.83
CA ARG A 52 17.92 -4.05 4.34
C ARG A 52 18.52 -3.47 5.61
N ARG A 53 18.68 -2.15 5.70
CA ARG A 53 19.27 -1.47 6.86
C ARG A 53 18.41 -1.60 8.12
N TYR A 54 17.09 -1.50 8.00
CA TYR A 54 16.15 -1.65 9.11
C TYR A 54 15.70 -3.09 9.35
N ASN A 55 16.11 -4.03 8.50
CA ASN A 55 15.74 -5.43 8.63
C ASN A 55 16.22 -6.03 9.96
N GLY A 56 15.28 -6.41 10.82
CA GLY A 56 15.57 -6.98 12.13
C GLY A 56 15.71 -5.95 13.26
N LEU A 57 15.55 -4.65 12.96
CA LEU A 57 15.39 -3.60 13.99
C LEU A 57 13.92 -3.42 14.41
N GLY A 58 12.99 -3.86 13.57
CA GLY A 58 11.55 -3.77 13.76
C GLY A 58 10.79 -4.35 12.58
N THR A 59 9.47 -4.24 12.60
CA THR A 59 8.59 -4.61 11.49
C THR A 59 8.52 -3.48 10.47
N LEU A 60 8.74 -3.81 9.20
CA LEU A 60 8.70 -2.85 8.10
C LEU A 60 7.33 -2.87 7.43
N TYR A 61 6.76 -1.68 7.28
CA TYR A 61 5.49 -1.41 6.62
C TYR A 61 5.68 -0.42 5.49
N VAL A 62 4.92 -0.58 4.43
CA VAL A 62 4.91 0.35 3.29
C VAL A 62 3.50 0.83 3.02
N GLY A 63 3.35 2.12 2.72
CA GLY A 63 2.07 2.69 2.32
C GLY A 63 1.59 2.10 1.00
N VAL A 64 0.32 1.72 0.93
CA VAL A 64 -0.30 1.13 -0.28
C VAL A 64 -0.38 2.13 -1.43
N ASN A 65 -0.73 3.38 -1.09
CA ASN A 65 -0.85 4.49 -2.04
C ASN A 65 0.37 5.41 -1.94
N PRO A 66 0.77 6.10 -3.02
CA PRO A 66 1.89 7.04 -2.98
C PRO A 66 1.54 8.25 -2.12
N ARG A 67 2.57 8.92 -1.62
CA ARG A 67 2.45 10.18 -0.88
C ARG A 67 2.89 11.34 -1.77
N SER A 68 2.26 12.50 -1.60
CA SER A 68 2.50 13.68 -2.41
C SER A 68 3.98 14.05 -2.41
N SER A 69 4.47 14.45 -3.58
CA SER A 69 5.85 14.94 -3.72
C SER A 69 6.07 16.25 -2.95
N HIS A 70 5.02 17.01 -2.65
CA HIS A 70 5.07 18.24 -1.86
C HIS A 70 5.60 18.01 -0.43
N LEU A 71 5.49 16.79 0.12
CA LEU A 71 6.11 16.45 1.41
C LEU A 71 7.62 16.69 1.42
N MET A 72 8.28 16.74 0.25
CA MET A 72 9.71 17.01 0.17
C MET A 72 10.08 18.47 0.46
N GLU A 73 9.12 19.39 0.41
CA GLU A 73 9.33 20.79 0.78
C GLU A 73 9.61 20.91 2.28
N ASP A 74 8.82 20.20 3.10
CA ASP A 74 8.96 20.21 4.57
C ASP A 74 9.86 19.10 5.10
N TYR A 75 9.93 17.96 4.40
CA TYR A 75 10.60 16.75 4.86
C TYR A 75 11.64 16.21 3.88
N GLY A 76 12.32 17.09 3.13
CA GLY A 76 13.35 16.70 2.15
C GLY A 76 14.48 15.80 2.71
N GLY A 77 14.75 15.87 4.02
CA GLY A 77 15.70 14.97 4.69
C GLY A 77 15.30 13.49 4.76
N LEU A 78 14.04 13.17 4.41
CA LEU A 78 13.47 11.82 4.32
C LEU A 78 13.54 11.24 2.90
N ARG A 79 13.94 12.04 1.90
CA ARG A 79 14.04 11.58 0.51
C ARG A 79 15.03 10.45 0.40
N ASN A 80 14.56 9.29 -0.04
CA ASN A 80 15.33 8.07 -0.27
C ASN A 80 16.17 7.62 0.94
N ARG A 81 15.74 8.00 2.15
CA ARG A 81 16.47 7.70 3.38
C ARG A 81 15.50 7.63 4.55
N MET A 82 15.57 6.55 5.33
CA MET A 82 14.84 6.51 6.58
C MET A 82 15.57 7.29 7.68
N ARG A 83 14.81 8.09 8.42
CA ARG A 83 15.25 8.80 9.63
C ARG A 83 14.38 8.40 10.80
N THR A 84 14.98 8.34 11.99
CA THR A 84 14.23 8.14 13.23
C THR A 84 13.44 9.40 13.53
N LEU A 85 12.13 9.24 13.70
CA LEU A 85 11.18 10.31 14.00
C LEU A 85 10.32 9.87 15.18
N PHE A 86 9.88 10.82 15.99
CA PHE A 86 9.03 10.56 17.16
C PHE A 86 7.55 10.40 16.83
N ARG A 87 7.13 10.77 15.61
CA ARG A 87 5.76 10.67 15.12
C ARG A 87 5.73 10.45 13.61
N ASP A 88 4.61 9.93 13.12
CA ASP A 88 4.35 9.87 11.69
C ASP A 88 4.21 11.30 11.12
N VAL A 89 4.72 11.50 9.90
CA VAL A 89 4.74 12.81 9.22
C VAL A 89 3.77 12.88 8.06
N VAL A 90 3.12 11.76 7.74
CA VAL A 90 2.13 11.69 6.68
C VAL A 90 0.71 11.60 7.24
N THR A 91 -0.21 12.18 6.51
CA THR A 91 -1.65 12.19 6.73
C THR A 91 -2.35 11.67 5.47
N GLU A 92 -3.65 11.43 5.56
CA GLU A 92 -4.43 11.08 4.37
C GLU A 92 -4.48 12.21 3.33
N GLY A 93 -4.37 13.47 3.78
CA GLY A 93 -4.29 14.62 2.88
C GLY A 93 -3.06 14.62 1.98
N ASP A 94 -2.05 13.80 2.30
CA ASP A 94 -0.84 13.64 1.50
C ASP A 94 -1.00 12.56 0.42
N ILE A 95 -2.22 12.07 0.13
CA ILE A 95 -2.48 11.09 -0.93
C ILE A 95 -3.15 11.78 -2.12
N ASP A 96 -2.35 12.05 -3.17
CA ASP A 96 -2.85 12.62 -4.42
C ASP A 96 -3.41 11.56 -5.37
N PHE A 97 -3.03 10.29 -5.19
CA PHE A 97 -3.42 9.19 -6.06
C PHE A 97 -3.69 7.91 -5.28
N VAL A 98 -4.72 7.17 -5.67
CA VAL A 98 -4.95 5.79 -5.25
C VAL A 98 -4.41 4.87 -6.34
N THR A 99 -3.48 3.98 -5.98
CA THR A 99 -2.86 2.99 -6.89
C THR A 99 -3.24 1.55 -6.53
N GLY A 100 -3.80 1.32 -5.35
CA GLY A 100 -4.27 0.01 -4.95
C GLY A 100 -5.04 0.01 -3.64
N MET A 101 -5.54 -1.18 -3.28
CA MET A 101 -6.26 -1.43 -2.04
C MET A 101 -5.80 -2.74 -1.41
N ALA A 102 -5.52 -2.75 -0.11
CA ALA A 102 -5.31 -3.95 0.68
C ALA A 102 -6.56 -4.28 1.50
N VAL A 103 -7.06 -5.50 1.42
CA VAL A 103 -8.29 -5.93 2.12
C VAL A 103 -8.00 -7.13 3.01
N GLY A 104 -8.30 -7.00 4.31
CA GLY A 104 -7.99 -8.03 5.31
C GLY A 104 -8.91 -9.25 5.28
N ASP A 105 -10.20 -9.07 4.98
CA ASP A 105 -11.20 -10.15 4.97
C ASP A 105 -11.85 -10.31 3.59
N PRO A 106 -11.37 -11.26 2.77
CA PRO A 106 -11.94 -11.52 1.44
C PRO A 106 -13.39 -12.01 1.45
N ASP A 107 -13.88 -12.56 2.58
CA ASP A 107 -15.24 -13.08 2.66
C ASP A 107 -16.27 -11.94 2.76
N GLN A 108 -15.83 -10.74 3.15
CA GLN A 108 -16.65 -9.51 3.17
C GLN A 108 -16.70 -8.79 1.83
N LEU A 109 -15.92 -9.24 0.83
CA LEU A 109 -15.90 -8.59 -0.48
C LEU A 109 -17.23 -8.76 -1.21
N ALA A 110 -17.66 -7.70 -1.90
CA ALA A 110 -18.74 -7.73 -2.87
C ALA A 110 -18.37 -8.57 -4.10
N GLN A 111 -19.35 -8.81 -4.98
CA GLN A 111 -19.16 -9.62 -6.19
C GLN A 111 -18.09 -9.08 -7.17
N PRO A 112 -17.99 -7.76 -7.45
CA PRO A 112 -17.01 -7.25 -8.42
C PRO A 112 -15.55 -7.62 -8.09
N PRO A 113 -14.98 -7.29 -6.92
CA PRO A 113 -13.59 -7.63 -6.56
C PRO A 113 -13.33 -9.15 -6.50
N ARG A 114 -14.35 -9.97 -6.21
CA ARG A 114 -14.20 -11.44 -6.18
C ARG A 114 -13.78 -12.02 -7.53
N LYS A 115 -14.12 -11.38 -8.65
CA LYS A 115 -13.69 -11.82 -9.99
C LYS A 115 -12.16 -11.79 -10.14
N PHE A 116 -11.52 -10.82 -9.48
CA PHE A 116 -10.07 -10.57 -9.55
C PHE A 116 -9.28 -11.35 -8.50
N MET A 117 -9.95 -12.05 -7.58
CA MET A 117 -9.33 -12.77 -6.46
C MET A 117 -8.32 -13.84 -6.88
N ARG A 118 -8.33 -14.35 -8.11
CA ARG A 118 -7.32 -15.34 -8.58
C ARG A 118 -6.02 -14.68 -9.05
N ASP A 119 -6.13 -13.42 -9.45
CA ASP A 119 -5.09 -12.61 -10.06
C ASP A 119 -4.51 -11.58 -9.10
N ALA A 120 -5.18 -11.33 -7.97
CA ALA A 120 -4.68 -10.51 -6.88
C ALA A 120 -3.51 -11.18 -6.13
N SER A 121 -2.60 -10.35 -5.63
CA SER A 121 -1.56 -10.79 -4.69
C SER A 121 -2.16 -11.01 -3.31
N VAL A 122 -1.67 -12.02 -2.58
CA VAL A 122 -2.04 -12.29 -1.19
C VAL A 122 -0.80 -12.11 -0.32
N LEU A 123 -0.88 -11.16 0.59
CA LEU A 123 0.20 -10.75 1.49
C LEU A 123 0.36 -11.75 2.64
N ALA A 124 1.39 -11.56 3.47
CA ALA A 124 1.76 -12.52 4.52
C ALA A 124 0.62 -12.74 5.54
N ASP A 125 -0.05 -11.66 5.90
CA ASP A 125 -1.09 -11.65 6.93
C ASP A 125 -2.44 -12.16 6.39
N GLY A 126 -2.54 -12.43 5.09
CA GLY A 126 -3.76 -12.89 4.43
C GLY A 126 -4.50 -11.79 3.67
N GLU A 127 -4.07 -10.55 3.84
CA GLU A 127 -4.61 -9.42 3.09
C GLU A 127 -4.48 -9.65 1.58
N VAL A 128 -5.55 -9.33 0.85
CA VAL A 128 -5.57 -9.37 -0.61
C VAL A 128 -5.29 -7.97 -1.12
N PHE A 129 -4.26 -7.87 -1.96
CA PHE A 129 -3.84 -6.61 -2.58
C PHE A 129 -4.39 -6.51 -4.01
N PHE A 130 -5.23 -5.51 -4.23
CA PHE A 130 -5.81 -5.15 -5.53
C PHE A 130 -5.08 -3.93 -6.10
N PRO A 131 -4.08 -4.12 -6.99
CA PRO A 131 -3.56 -3.01 -7.77
C PRO A 131 -4.63 -2.46 -8.72
N LEU A 132 -4.71 -1.14 -8.84
CA LEU A 132 -5.50 -0.48 -9.87
C LEU A 132 -4.72 -0.45 -11.19
N ASP A 133 -5.39 -0.65 -12.30
CA ASP A 133 -4.80 -0.52 -13.64
C ASP A 133 -4.56 0.92 -14.06
N LYS A 134 -5.32 1.84 -13.49
CA LYS A 134 -5.12 3.27 -13.64
C LYS A 134 -5.24 3.95 -12.29
N ALA A 135 -4.22 4.73 -11.93
CA ALA A 135 -4.23 5.51 -10.70
C ALA A 135 -5.44 6.47 -10.70
N MET A 136 -6.16 6.52 -9.59
CA MET A 136 -7.28 7.44 -9.40
C MET A 136 -6.78 8.69 -8.70
N GLN A 137 -6.89 9.85 -9.34
CA GLN A 137 -6.54 11.11 -8.72
C GLN A 137 -7.50 11.44 -7.58
N VAL A 138 -6.94 11.94 -6.48
CA VAL A 138 -7.64 12.35 -5.27
C VAL A 138 -7.29 13.81 -4.99
N SER A 139 -8.30 14.56 -4.58
CA SER A 139 -8.19 15.92 -4.05
C SER A 139 -9.13 16.04 -2.85
N PRO A 140 -9.02 17.09 -2.02
CA PRO A 140 -9.96 17.30 -0.92
C PRO A 140 -11.43 17.25 -1.35
N GLU A 141 -11.75 17.74 -2.54
CA GLU A 141 -13.11 17.76 -3.11
C GLU A 141 -13.54 16.39 -3.63
N SER A 142 -12.62 15.62 -4.23
CA SER A 142 -12.96 14.32 -4.84
C SER A 142 -12.86 13.14 -3.86
N LEU A 143 -12.14 13.30 -2.74
CA LEU A 143 -11.88 12.27 -1.74
C LEU A 143 -13.16 11.58 -1.22
N PRO A 144 -14.23 12.29 -0.83
CA PRO A 144 -15.47 11.64 -0.39
C PRO A 144 -16.07 10.73 -1.48
N ASN A 145 -16.04 11.17 -2.74
CA ASN A 145 -16.57 10.40 -3.86
C ASN A 145 -15.67 9.20 -4.23
N VAL A 146 -14.34 9.35 -4.14
CA VAL A 146 -13.39 8.24 -4.34
C VAL A 146 -13.62 7.16 -3.28
N ARG A 147 -13.69 7.54 -2.00
CA ARG A 147 -13.98 6.63 -0.88
C ARG A 147 -15.31 5.90 -1.06
N ARG A 148 -16.35 6.62 -1.44
CA ARG A 148 -17.67 6.04 -1.70
C ARG A 148 -17.60 4.99 -2.81
N ARG A 149 -16.98 5.31 -3.94
CA ARG A 149 -16.85 4.38 -5.07
C ARG A 149 -16.04 3.14 -4.71
N LEU A 150 -14.92 3.31 -4.02
CA LEU A 150 -14.12 2.20 -3.52
C LEU A 150 -14.92 1.35 -2.51
N GLY A 151 -15.68 1.97 -1.61
CA GLY A 151 -16.52 1.25 -0.64
C GLY A 151 -17.62 0.44 -1.30
N VAL A 152 -18.31 1.01 -2.29
CA VAL A 152 -19.33 0.31 -3.07
C VAL A 152 -18.71 -0.84 -3.88
N TRP A 153 -17.56 -0.62 -4.52
CA TRP A 153 -16.88 -1.67 -5.27
C TRP A 153 -16.41 -2.80 -4.33
N LEU A 154 -15.78 -2.48 -3.20
CA LEU A 154 -15.22 -3.45 -2.27
C LEU A 154 -16.29 -4.21 -1.48
N TYR A 155 -17.31 -3.53 -0.97
CA TYR A 155 -18.22 -4.07 0.07
C TYR A 155 -19.69 -4.01 -0.33
N GLY A 156 -20.05 -3.32 -1.42
CA GLY A 156 -21.44 -3.22 -1.88
C GLY A 156 -22.33 -2.29 -1.06
N GLU A 157 -21.76 -1.57 -0.09
CA GLU A 157 -22.49 -0.66 0.80
C GLU A 157 -22.02 0.79 0.67
N VAL A 158 -22.92 1.73 0.98
CA VAL A 158 -22.71 3.19 0.85
C VAL A 158 -22.36 3.86 2.19
N ASN A 159 -22.53 3.19 3.34
CA ASN A 159 -22.33 3.76 4.68
C ASN A 159 -21.12 3.13 5.38
N SER A 160 -20.35 3.78 6.26
CA SER A 160 -20.08 5.20 6.56
C SER A 160 -18.74 5.34 7.31
N GLY A 161 -17.91 4.28 7.33
CA GLY A 161 -16.53 4.31 7.84
C GLY A 161 -15.51 4.82 6.82
N GLY A 162 -15.91 4.86 5.53
CA GLY A 162 -15.01 5.17 4.43
C GLY A 162 -14.00 4.04 4.20
N VAL A 163 -13.57 3.89 2.95
CA VAL A 163 -12.35 3.14 2.68
C VAL A 163 -11.19 3.97 3.20
N ASP A 164 -10.41 3.41 4.13
CA ASP A 164 -9.17 4.04 4.59
C ASP A 164 -8.15 4.00 3.45
N LEU A 165 -7.67 5.16 3.02
CA LEU A 165 -6.63 5.26 1.97
C LEU A 165 -5.22 5.26 2.57
N MET A 166 -5.09 5.47 3.89
CA MET A 166 -3.84 5.45 4.65
C MET A 166 -3.39 4.04 5.04
N GLN A 167 -3.63 3.07 4.17
CA GLN A 167 -3.29 1.68 4.42
C GLN A 167 -1.78 1.45 4.37
N PHE A 168 -1.32 0.60 5.28
CA PHE A 168 0.04 0.12 5.35
C PHE A 168 0.05 -1.40 5.35
N VAL A 169 0.97 -1.98 4.59
CA VAL A 169 1.13 -3.43 4.51
C VAL A 169 2.56 -3.83 4.88
N ARG A 170 2.73 -5.02 5.45
CA ARG A 170 4.05 -5.54 5.80
C ARG A 170 4.89 -5.76 4.54
N VAL A 171 6.14 -5.28 4.56
CA VAL A 171 7.06 -5.42 3.41
C VAL A 171 7.48 -6.88 3.27
N ALA A 172 7.15 -7.49 2.12
CA ALA A 172 7.57 -8.85 1.84
C ALA A 172 9.10 -8.92 1.65
N GLY A 173 9.71 -9.98 2.19
CA GLY A 173 11.14 -10.20 2.11
C GLY A 173 11.94 -9.61 3.28
N THR A 174 11.31 -8.96 4.27
CA THR A 174 11.97 -8.49 5.49
C THR A 174 11.68 -9.44 6.66
N ALA A 175 12.40 -9.29 7.78
CA ALA A 175 12.19 -10.07 9.00
C ALA A 175 10.75 -9.91 9.53
N ALA A 176 10.23 -10.99 10.11
CA ALA A 176 8.93 -11.02 10.79
C ALA A 176 9.18 -11.32 12.28
N PRO A 177 9.48 -10.30 13.10
CA PRO A 177 9.88 -10.51 14.49
C PRO A 177 8.80 -11.20 15.34
N ASP A 178 7.53 -11.02 14.99
CA ASP A 178 6.38 -11.55 15.75
C ASP A 178 5.93 -12.96 15.31
N ASP A 179 6.42 -13.48 14.17
CA ASP A 179 5.91 -14.71 13.57
C ASP A 179 6.64 -15.98 14.07
N GLY A 180 6.84 -16.09 15.39
CA GLY A 180 7.34 -17.30 16.06
C GLY A 180 8.70 -17.83 15.57
N TRP A 181 9.14 -18.95 16.14
CA TRP A 181 10.49 -19.51 15.90
C TRP A 181 10.76 -19.99 14.46
N PHE A 182 9.70 -20.16 13.64
CA PHE A 182 9.79 -20.83 12.34
C PHE A 182 9.65 -19.90 11.12
N ARG A 183 9.02 -18.71 11.23
CA ARG A 183 8.97 -17.75 10.11
C ARG A 183 9.98 -16.63 10.32
N ARG A 184 11.13 -16.77 9.67
CA ARG A 184 12.22 -15.79 9.78
C ARG A 184 12.03 -14.53 8.93
N ARG A 185 11.01 -14.49 8.06
CA ARG A 185 10.72 -13.36 7.16
C ARG A 185 9.27 -13.33 6.70
N THR A 186 8.75 -12.13 6.42
CA THR A 186 7.49 -11.86 5.74
C THR A 186 7.56 -12.37 4.30
N MET A 187 6.56 -13.15 3.87
CA MET A 187 6.48 -13.69 2.50
C MET A 187 5.08 -13.52 1.94
N PHE A 188 4.98 -13.27 0.63
CA PHE A 188 3.70 -13.40 -0.06
C PHE A 188 3.15 -14.82 0.11
N ARG A 189 1.85 -14.94 0.45
CA ARG A 189 1.13 -16.22 0.32
C ARG A 189 0.93 -16.55 -1.16
N ARG A 190 0.69 -15.52 -1.98
CA ARG A 190 0.65 -15.61 -3.44
C ARG A 190 1.11 -14.29 -4.04
N PHE A 191 2.10 -14.32 -4.92
CA PHE A 191 2.55 -13.14 -5.64
C PHE A 191 2.05 -13.19 -7.09
N ARG A 192 1.47 -12.08 -7.54
CA ARG A 192 1.02 -11.87 -8.92
C ARG A 192 1.63 -10.55 -9.42
N PRO A 193 2.47 -10.59 -10.48
CA PRO A 193 3.23 -9.42 -10.91
C PRO A 193 2.47 -8.48 -11.86
N TYR A 194 1.27 -8.84 -12.27
CA TYR A 194 0.55 -8.15 -13.33
C TYR A 194 -0.39 -7.09 -12.75
N ILE A 195 -0.52 -6.01 -13.53
CA ILE A 195 -1.60 -5.04 -13.38
C ILE A 195 -2.91 -5.77 -13.70
N MET A 196 -3.95 -5.55 -12.88
CA MET A 196 -5.26 -6.16 -13.12
C MET A 196 -6.12 -5.19 -13.92
N ASP A 197 -6.21 -5.43 -15.22
CA ASP A 197 -6.95 -4.57 -16.15
C ASP A 197 -8.45 -4.51 -15.79
N GLY A 198 -9.03 -3.32 -15.87
CA GLY A 198 -10.47 -3.08 -15.76
C GLY A 198 -10.99 -2.75 -14.36
N ILE A 199 -10.17 -2.80 -13.31
CA ILE A 199 -10.62 -2.47 -11.95
C ILE A 199 -10.98 -0.99 -11.85
N SER A 200 -10.12 -0.10 -12.35
CA SER A 200 -10.37 1.34 -12.33
C SER A 200 -11.61 1.71 -13.15
N ALA A 201 -11.85 1.03 -14.27
CA ALA A 201 -13.06 1.23 -15.08
C ALA A 201 -14.33 0.77 -14.35
N GLU A 202 -14.32 -0.40 -13.71
CA GLU A 202 -15.45 -0.87 -12.90
C GLU A 202 -15.77 0.13 -11.76
N ILE A 203 -14.75 0.72 -11.12
CA ILE A 203 -14.92 1.73 -10.06
C ILE A 203 -15.43 3.06 -10.62
N GLU A 204 -14.91 3.52 -11.76
CA GLU A 204 -15.34 4.77 -12.41
C GLU A 204 -16.80 4.71 -12.89
N ASP A 205 -17.24 3.56 -13.38
CA ASP A 205 -18.59 3.34 -13.92
C ASP A 205 -19.69 3.31 -12.83
N LEU A 206 -19.35 3.19 -11.55
CA LEU A 206 -20.30 3.30 -10.41
C LEU A 206 -20.96 4.70 -10.29
N ASN A 207 -20.57 5.66 -11.12
CA ASN A 207 -21.21 6.98 -11.25
C ASN A 207 -22.28 7.07 -12.34
N ARG A 208 -22.37 6.08 -13.23
CA ARG A 208 -23.40 6.10 -14.27
C ARG A 208 -24.72 5.69 -13.62
N GLU A 209 -25.50 6.67 -13.18
CA GLU A 209 -26.94 6.45 -12.96
C GLU A 209 -27.50 5.67 -14.15
N PRO A 210 -28.42 4.71 -13.93
CA PRO A 210 -29.14 4.14 -15.05
C PRO A 210 -29.75 5.32 -15.82
N ARG A 211 -29.36 5.47 -17.09
CA ARG A 211 -30.05 6.37 -18.01
C ARG A 211 -31.48 5.84 -18.13
N THR A 212 -32.38 6.32 -17.28
CA THR A 212 -33.82 6.12 -17.38
C THR A 212 -34.36 6.93 -18.54
#